data_AF-A0A2V7NS74-F1
#
_entry.id   AF-A0A2V7NS74-F1
#
_cell.length_a   1.000
_cell.length_b   1.000
_cell.length_c   1.000
_cell.angle_alpha   90.00
_cell.angle_beta   90.00
_cell.angle_gamma   90.00
#
_symmetry.space_group_name_H-M   'P 1'
#
loop_
_entity.id
_entity.type
_entity.pdbx_description
1 polymer ?
#
loop_
_entity_poly.entity_id
_entity_poly.type
_entity_poly.pdbx_seq_one_letter_code
_entity_poly.pdbx_strand_id
1 'polypeptide(L)' 'MKVVLFCGGLGLRLREAGEALPKPMAHIGYRPILWHVMKY' A
#
# COMPACT_ATOMS: atom_id res chain seq x y z
N MET A 1 6.75 20.59 -4.74
CA MET A 1 7.14 19.74 -5.89
C MET A 1 5.98 18.78 -6.16
N LYS A 2 5.65 18.43 -7.40
CA LYS A 2 4.57 17.46 -7.68
C LYS A 2 5.16 16.05 -7.70
N VAL A 3 4.49 15.10 -7.05
CA VAL A 3 4.92 13.70 -6.93
C VAL A 3 3.74 12.79 -7.28
N VAL A 4 4.04 11.62 -7.85
CA VAL A 4 3.06 10.58 -8.20
C VAL A 4 3.44 9.29 -7.49
N LEU A 5 2.46 8.61 -6.90
CA LEU A 5 2.63 7.32 -6.24
C LEU A 5 1.88 6.23 -7.03
N PHE A 6 2.61 5.22 -7.49
CA PHE A 6 2.00 4.08 -8.19
C PHE A 6 1.49 3.05 -7.20
N CYS A 7 0.15 2.99 -7.06
CA CYS A 7 -0.54 2.12 -6.12
C CYS A 7 -1.07 0.81 -6.74
N GLY A 8 -0.65 0.47 -7.97
CA GLY A 8 -1.10 -0.72 -8.70
C GLY A 8 -0.11 -1.90 -8.67
N GLY A 9 -0.46 -2.99 -9.35
CA GLY A 9 0.41 -4.16 -9.55
C GLY A 9 -0.20 -5.51 -9.11
N LEU A 10 0.38 -6.61 -9.56
CA LEU A 10 -0.20 -7.97 -9.49
C LEU A 10 -0.21 -8.64 -8.10
N GLY A 11 0.17 -7.97 -7.01
CA GLY A 11 -0.03 -8.59 -5.69
C GLY A 11 0.88 -9.78 -5.30
N LEU A 12 1.72 -10.31 -6.19
CA LEU A 12 2.36 -11.65 -6.06
C LEU A 12 3.04 -11.97 -4.70
N ARG A 13 3.83 -11.05 -4.14
CA ARG A 13 4.60 -11.29 -2.89
C ARG A 13 3.84 -11.04 -1.57
N LEU A 14 2.63 -10.47 -1.60
CA LEU A 14 1.89 -10.08 -0.37
C LEU A 14 0.41 -10.46 -0.50
N ARG A 15 0.14 -11.70 -0.95
CA ARG A 15 -1.22 -12.20 -1.19
C ARG A 15 -2.00 -12.47 0.10
N GLU A 16 -1.29 -12.71 1.19
CA GLU A 16 -1.84 -12.96 2.53
C GLU A 16 -2.67 -11.79 3.07
N ALA A 17 -2.40 -10.56 2.61
CA ALA A 17 -3.19 -9.38 2.95
C ALA A 17 -4.61 -9.39 2.32
N GLY A 18 -4.90 -10.37 1.46
CA GLY A 18 -6.17 -10.56 0.78
C GLY A 18 -6.14 -10.04 -0.66
N GLU A 19 -6.67 -10.83 -1.60
CA GLU A 19 -6.72 -10.45 -3.02
C GLU A 19 -7.62 -9.24 -3.30
N ALA A 20 -8.61 -9.02 -2.43
CA ALA A 20 -9.50 -7.86 -2.50
C ALA A 20 -8.90 -6.57 -1.92
N LEU A 21 -7.79 -6.66 -1.16
CA LEU A 21 -7.14 -5.50 -0.56
C LEU A 21 -5.89 -5.11 -1.36
N PRO A 22 -5.83 -3.91 -1.96
CA PRO A 22 -4.62 -3.44 -2.63
C PRO A 22 -3.45 -3.40 -1.65
N LYS A 23 -2.26 -3.82 -2.10
CA LYS A 23 -1.03 -3.78 -1.28
C LYS A 23 -0.78 -2.45 -0.56
N PRO A 24 -0.95 -1.27 -1.19
CA PRO A 24 -0.75 0.01 -0.50
C PRO A 24 -1.67 0.24 0.70
N MET A 25 -2.79 -0.48 0.76
CA MET A 25 -3.78 -0.44 1.85
C MET A 25 -3.52 -1.50 2.93
N ALA A 26 -2.54 -2.39 2.75
CA ALA A 26 -2.14 -3.33 3.79
C ALA A 26 -1.65 -2.56 5.03
N HIS A 27 -2.02 -3.03 6.22
CA HIS A 27 -1.73 -2.34 7.47
C HIS A 27 -0.32 -2.68 7.98
N ILE A 28 0.43 -1.63 8.37
CA ILE A 28 1.59 -1.73 9.24
C ILE A 28 1.17 -1.15 10.59
N GLY A 29 0.95 -2.04 11.57
CA GLY A 29 0.32 -1.66 12.84
C GLY A 29 -1.12 -1.20 12.63
N TYR A 30 -1.44 0.03 13.06
CA TYR A 30 -2.79 0.61 13.01
C TYR A 30 -3.03 1.55 11.81
N ARG A 31 -2.10 1.61 10.84
CA ARG A 31 -2.18 2.48 9.65
C ARG A 31 -1.76 1.73 8.38
N PRO A 32 -2.31 2.08 7.20
CA PRO A 32 -1.91 1.48 5.93
C PRO A 32 -0.50 1.88 5.50
N ILE A 33 0.16 1.08 4.66
CA ILE A 33 1.50 1.39 4.09
C ILE A 33 1.52 2.80 3.49
N LEU A 34 0.49 3.16 2.71
CA LEU A 34 0.41 4.45 2.04
C LEU A 34 0.51 5.64 3.00
N TRP A 35 -0.04 5.51 4.21
CA TRP A 35 0.06 6.54 5.25
C TRP A 35 1.51 6.86 5.61
N HIS A 36 2.34 5.83 5.75
CA HIS A 36 3.74 5.99 6.14
C HIS A 36 4.59 6.61 5.03
N VAL A 37 4.24 6.36 3.76
CA VAL A 37 4.89 6.96 2.58
C VAL A 37 4.47 8.43 2.40
N MET A 38 3.20 8.75 2.70
CA MET A 38 2.65 10.10 2.58
C MET A 38 2.94 11.01 3.79
N LYS A 39 3.51 10.50 4.88
CA LYS A 39 3.67 11.23 6.15
C LYS A 39 4.75 12.33 6.14
N TYR A 40 5.15 12.83 4.97
CA TYR A 40 6.18 13.86 4.81
C TYR A 40 5.83 14.83 3.68
#